data_AF-A0A943YV32-F1
#
_entry.id   AF-A0A943YV32-F1
#
_cell.length_a   1.000
_cell.length_b   1.000
_cell.length_c   1.000
_cell.angle_alpha   90.00
_cell.angle_beta   90.00
_cell.angle_gamma   90.00
#
_symmetry.space_group_name_H-M   'P 1'
#
loop_
_entity.id
_entity.type
_entity.pdbx_description
1 polymer ?
#
loop_
_entity_poly.entity_id
_entity_poly.type
_entity_poly.pdbx_seq_one_letter_code
_entity_poly.pdbx_strand_id
1 'polypeptide(L)'
;MTTKTIIISLIIVVAICVVVFEYFHKKHAKYTEDELKQFTIDLFAQKGVESIAYDQYIAAVKRHYNISQKAATALVGKAQKYRIVALSNHQVTLAG
;
A
#
# COMPACT_ATOMS: atom_id res chain seq x y z
N MET A 1 10.84 -36.64 26.73
CA MET A 1 10.18 -35.98 25.57
C MET A 1 9.90 -37.04 24.52
N THR A 2 8.65 -37.43 24.36
CA THR A 2 8.25 -38.55 23.50
C THR A 2 8.23 -38.09 22.05
N THR A 3 8.62 -38.93 21.09
CA THR A 3 8.69 -38.60 19.65
C THR A 3 7.38 -37.98 19.12
N LYS A 4 6.24 -38.40 19.66
CA LYS A 4 4.91 -37.83 19.35
C LYS A 4 4.80 -36.34 19.70
N THR A 5 5.36 -35.92 20.84
CA THR A 5 5.37 -34.51 21.28
C THR A 5 6.23 -33.64 20.36
N ILE A 6 7.36 -34.18 19.89
CA ILE A 6 8.26 -33.48 18.97
C ILE A 6 7.55 -33.24 17.63
N ILE A 7 6.89 -34.27 17.07
CA ILE A 7 6.16 -34.16 15.80
C ILE A 7 5.02 -33.12 15.90
N ILE A 8 4.23 -33.16 16.98
CA ILE A 8 3.12 -32.21 17.18
C ILE A 8 3.65 -30.77 17.31
N SER A 9 4.74 -30.57 18.06
CA SER A 9 5.36 -29.24 18.19
C SER A 9 5.84 -28.67 16.85
N LEU A 10 6.38 -29.53 15.99
CA LEU A 10 6.93 -29.14 14.69
C LEU A 10 5.81 -28.72 13.72
N ILE A 11 4.66 -29.42 13.75
CA ILE A 11 3.48 -29.06 12.96
C ILE A 11 2.92 -27.69 13.38
N ILE A 12 2.85 -27.42 14.68
CA ILE A 12 2.37 -26.13 15.21
C ILE A 12 3.29 -24.98 14.77
N VAL A 13 4.61 -25.19 14.83
CA VAL A 13 5.59 -24.19 14.37
C VAL A 13 5.43 -23.90 12.88
N VAL A 14 5.24 -24.93 12.05
CA VAL A 14 5.02 -24.76 10.61
C VAL A 14 3.71 -24.01 10.34
N ALA A 15 2.62 -24.33 11.04
CA ALA A 15 1.35 -23.62 10.90
C ALA A 15 1.48 -22.12 11.29
N ILE A 16 2.20 -21.82 12.37
CA ILE A 16 2.50 -20.43 12.77
C ILE A 16 3.36 -19.75 11.70
N CYS A 17 4.38 -20.42 11.16
CA CYS A 17 5.19 -19.90 10.08
C CYS A 17 4.35 -19.58 8.85
N VAL A 18 3.40 -20.43 8.46
CA VAL A 18 2.49 -20.18 7.32
C VAL A 18 1.59 -18.96 7.58
N VAL A 19 0.99 -18.84 8.77
CA VAL A 19 0.16 -17.68 9.12
C VAL A 19 0.99 -16.40 9.16
N VAL A 20 2.19 -16.45 9.72
CA VAL A 20 3.13 -15.32 9.73
C VAL A 20 3.56 -15.00 8.30
N PHE A 21 3.82 -16.00 7.46
CA PHE A 21 4.21 -15.81 6.07
C PHE A 21 3.06 -15.21 5.26
N GLU A 22 1.82 -15.65 5.43
CA GLU A 22 0.65 -15.00 4.81
C GLU A 22 0.44 -13.58 5.32
N TYR A 23 0.58 -13.35 6.63
CA TYR A 23 0.51 -12.03 7.21
C TYR A 23 1.62 -11.11 6.68
N PHE A 24 2.83 -11.64 6.50
CA PHE A 24 3.97 -10.92 5.94
C PHE A 24 3.85 -10.76 4.42
N HIS A 25 3.29 -11.73 3.70
CA HIS A 25 3.06 -11.69 2.25
C HIS A 25 1.94 -10.69 1.92
N LYS A 26 0.85 -10.64 2.72
CA LYS A 26 -0.11 -9.53 2.67
C LYS A 26 0.51 -8.18 3.01
N LYS A 27 1.61 -8.16 3.76
CA LYS A 27 2.37 -6.93 4.07
C LYS A 27 3.40 -6.56 2.99
N HIS A 28 3.86 -7.52 2.18
CA HIS A 28 4.81 -7.32 1.08
C HIS A 28 4.16 -7.21 -0.30
N ALA A 29 2.91 -7.66 -0.45
CA ALA A 29 2.01 -7.36 -1.58
C ALA A 29 1.25 -6.04 -1.36
N LYS A 30 1.79 -5.13 -0.55
CA LYS A 30 1.14 -3.86 -0.21
C LYS A 30 1.32 -2.89 -1.37
N TYR A 31 0.20 -2.56 -2.02
CA TYR A 31 0.03 -1.54 -3.08
C TYR A 31 0.44 -2.05 -4.46
N THR A 32 -0.43 -2.88 -5.03
CA THR A 32 -0.39 -3.16 -6.47
C THR A 32 -0.58 -1.84 -7.21
N GLU A 33 0.15 -1.63 -8.29
CA GLU A 33 0.08 -0.42 -9.12
C GLU A 33 -1.37 -0.07 -9.49
N ASP A 34 -2.16 -1.10 -9.81
CA ASP A 34 -3.58 -0.98 -10.14
C ASP A 34 -4.43 -0.44 -8.98
N GLU A 35 -4.17 -0.85 -7.73
CA GLU A 35 -4.90 -0.34 -6.57
C GLU A 35 -4.59 1.13 -6.33
N LEU A 36 -3.32 1.52 -6.49
CA LEU A 36 -2.91 2.91 -6.35
C LEU A 36 -3.50 3.77 -7.47
N LYS A 37 -3.56 3.24 -8.70
CA LYS A 37 -4.21 3.87 -9.85
C LYS A 37 -5.71 4.04 -9.62
N GLN A 38 -6.39 2.97 -9.21
CA GLN A 38 -7.83 3.00 -8.91
C GLN A 38 -8.15 3.97 -7.78
N PHE A 39 -7.39 3.94 -6.69
CA PHE A 39 -7.54 4.89 -5.58
C PHE A 39 -7.37 6.34 -6.04
N THR A 40 -6.36 6.60 -6.88
CA THR A 40 -6.11 7.94 -7.42
C THR A 40 -7.29 8.39 -8.29
N ILE A 41 -7.76 7.54 -9.21
CA ILE A 41 -8.91 7.85 -10.07
C ILE A 41 -10.16 8.13 -9.21
N ASP A 42 -10.45 7.28 -8.23
CA ASP A 42 -11.60 7.45 -7.34
C ASP A 42 -11.50 8.72 -6.50
N LEU A 43 -10.30 9.08 -6.03
CA LEU A 43 -10.07 10.30 -5.26
C LEU A 43 -10.32 11.57 -6.09
N PHE A 44 -9.86 11.58 -7.35
CA PHE A 44 -10.09 12.69 -8.27
C PHE A 44 -11.55 12.76 -8.72
N ALA A 45 -12.18 11.61 -9.00
CA ALA A 45 -13.59 11.51 -9.35
C ALA A 45 -14.50 11.99 -8.20
N GLN A 46 -14.21 11.61 -6.95
CA GLN A 46 -14.96 12.08 -5.78
C GLN A 46 -14.85 13.58 -5.55
N LYS A 47 -13.68 14.17 -5.82
CA LYS A 47 -13.49 15.62 -5.66
C LYS A 47 -13.98 16.42 -6.87
N GLY A 48 -14.08 15.80 -8.05
CA GLY A 48 -14.45 16.49 -9.29
C GLY A 48 -13.45 17.55 -9.73
N VAL A 49 -12.18 17.41 -9.34
CA VAL A 49 -11.11 18.38 -9.60
C VAL A 49 -10.01 17.74 -10.45
N GLU A 50 -9.42 18.52 -11.35
CA GLU A 50 -8.30 18.07 -12.20
C GLU A 50 -6.96 18.05 -11.47
N SER A 51 -6.84 18.79 -10.35
CA SER A 51 -5.64 18.86 -9.53
C SER A 51 -5.95 18.86 -8.03
N ILE A 52 -5.08 18.23 -7.25
CA ILE A 52 -5.16 18.15 -5.79
C ILE A 52 -3.83 18.62 -5.22
N ALA A 53 -3.84 19.43 -4.16
CA ALA A 53 -2.61 19.82 -3.47
C ALA A 53 -1.86 18.59 -2.95
N TYR A 54 -0.53 18.59 -3.09
CA TYR A 54 0.33 17.46 -2.69
C TYR A 54 0.11 17.02 -1.25
N ASP A 55 -0.05 17.97 -0.32
CA ASP A 55 -0.30 17.67 1.08
C ASP A 55 -1.65 16.97 1.32
N GLN A 56 -2.68 17.36 0.57
CA GLN A 56 -3.99 16.72 0.63
C GLN A 56 -3.92 15.31 0.04
N TYR A 57 -3.16 15.13 -1.05
CA TYR A 57 -2.96 13.82 -1.66
C TYR A 57 -2.21 12.87 -0.72
N ILE A 58 -1.12 13.33 -0.10
CA ILE A 58 -0.40 12.55 0.93
C ILE A 58 -1.31 12.22 2.10
N ALA A 59 -2.11 13.17 2.59
CA ALA A 59 -3.02 12.92 3.71
C ALA A 59 -4.06 11.85 3.36
N ALA A 60 -4.61 11.88 2.14
CA ALA A 60 -5.54 10.88 1.63
C ALA A 60 -4.89 9.49 1.53
N VAL A 61 -3.69 9.40 0.94
CA VAL A 61 -2.91 8.16 0.83
C VAL A 61 -2.57 7.60 2.22
N LYS A 62 -2.13 8.44 3.16
CA LYS A 62 -1.86 8.05 4.55
C LYS A 62 -3.09 7.46 5.23
N ARG A 63 -4.26 8.10 5.07
CA ARG A 63 -5.51 7.70 5.72
C ARG A 63 -6.09 6.43 5.10
N HIS A 64 -6.08 6.32 3.78
CA HIS A 64 -6.62 5.17 3.06
C HIS A 64 -5.83 3.89 3.35
N TYR A 65 -4.50 4.00 3.39
CA TYR A 65 -3.64 2.84 3.59
C TYR A 65 -3.14 2.65 5.03
N ASN A 66 -3.51 3.55 5.95
CA ASN A 66 -3.08 3.59 7.35
C ASN A 66 -1.56 3.44 7.52
N ILE A 67 -0.79 4.28 6.81
CA ILE A 67 0.67 4.21 6.74
C ILE A 67 1.38 5.45 7.30
N SER A 68 2.66 5.26 7.62
CA SER A 68 3.53 6.36 8.04
C SER A 68 3.77 7.35 6.89
N GLN A 69 4.14 8.58 7.24
CA GLN A 69 4.38 9.65 6.26
C GLN A 69 5.47 9.28 5.25
N LYS A 70 6.56 8.66 5.70
CA LYS A 70 7.65 8.19 4.84
C LYS A 70 7.17 7.18 3.79
N ALA A 71 6.28 6.26 4.19
CA ALA A 71 5.71 5.27 3.28
C ALA A 71 4.74 5.91 2.28
N ALA A 72 3.93 6.88 2.72
CA ALA A 72 3.05 7.63 1.82
C ALA A 72 3.84 8.42 0.78
N THR A 73 4.88 9.15 1.19
CA THR A 73 5.77 9.87 0.25
C THR A 73 6.42 8.90 -0.74
N ALA A 74 6.85 7.71 -0.29
CA ALA A 74 7.40 6.69 -1.17
C ALA A 74 6.38 6.16 -2.19
N LEU A 75 5.11 6.01 -1.79
CA LEU A 75 4.02 5.63 -2.69
C LEU A 75 3.69 6.72 -3.71
N VAL A 76 3.65 7.98 -3.29
CA VAL A 76 3.46 9.09 -4.24
C VAL A 76 4.61 9.16 -5.24
N GLY A 77 5.86 8.95 -4.77
CA GLY A 77 7.02 8.86 -5.66
C GLY A 77 6.94 7.67 -6.64
N LYS A 78 6.42 6.52 -6.20
CA LYS A 78 6.11 5.41 -7.10
C LYS A 78 5.03 5.80 -8.12
N ALA A 79 3.91 6.37 -7.68
CA ALA A 79 2.82 6.81 -8.57
C ALA A 79 3.31 7.79 -9.65
N GLN A 80 4.22 8.69 -9.29
CA GLN A 80 4.87 9.59 -10.23
C GLN A 80 5.76 8.84 -11.22
N LYS A 81 6.59 7.90 -10.75
CA LYS A 81 7.47 7.09 -11.60
C LYS A 81 6.68 6.23 -12.60
N TYR A 82 5.53 5.72 -12.20
CA TYR A 82 4.63 4.92 -13.03
C TYR A 82 3.70 5.77 -13.91
N ARG A 83 3.85 7.10 -13.93
CA ARG A 83 2.98 8.02 -14.68
C ARG A 83 1.48 7.82 -14.37
N ILE A 84 1.17 7.51 -13.11
CA ILE A 84 -0.21 7.50 -12.59
C ILE A 84 -0.62 8.93 -12.22
N VAL A 85 0.32 9.68 -11.66
CA VAL A 85 0.14 11.08 -11.29
C VAL A 85 1.29 11.93 -11.82
N ALA A 86 0.99 13.16 -12.24
CA ALA A 86 1.98 14.18 -12.51
C ALA A 86 2.05 15.14 -11.33
N LEU A 87 3.27 15.40 -10.84
CA LEU A 87 3.52 16.46 -9.87
C LEU A 87 3.97 17.71 -10.62
N SER A 88 3.24 18.80 -10.46
CA SER A 88 3.62 20.12 -10.97
C SER A 88 3.24 21.18 -9.95
N ASN A 89 4.15 22.11 -9.64
CA ASN A 89 3.89 23.25 -8.74
C ASN A 89 3.20 22.88 -7.41
N HIS A 90 3.69 21.85 -6.70
CA HIS A 90 3.07 21.36 -5.45
C HIS A 90 1.63 20.83 -5.58
N GLN A 91 1.17 20.60 -6.81
CA GLN A 91 -0.10 19.97 -7.13
C GLN A 91 0.14 18.62 -7.79
N VAL A 92 -0.76 17.70 -7.49
CA VAL A 92 -0.85 16.36 -8.05
C VAL A 92 -2.00 16.38 -9.03
N THR A 93 -1.73 16.05 -10.29
CA THR A 93 -2.73 15.87 -11.34
C THR A 93 -2.71 14.41 -11.78
N LEU A 94 -3.83 13.93 -12.34
CA LEU A 94 -3.83 12.63 -13.01
C LEU A 94 -2.92 12.72 -14.24
N ALA A 95 -2.00 11.77 -14.38
CA ALA A 95 -1.24 11.62 -15.61
C ALA A 95 -2.08 10.80 -16.60
N GLY A 96 -2.35 11.39 -17.76
CA GLY A 96 -3.09 10.76 -18.86
C GLY A 96 -2.24 9.78 -19.66
#